data_AF-A0A957GVN4-F1
#
_entry.id   AF-A0A957GVN4-F1
#
_cell.length_a   1.000
_cell.length_b   1.000
_cell.length_c   1.000
_cell.angle_alpha   90.00
_cell.angle_beta   90.00
_cell.angle_gamma   90.00
#
_symmetry.space_group_name_H-M   'P 1'
#
loop_
_entity.id
_entity.type
_entity.pdbx_description
1 polymer ?
#
loop_
_entity_poly.entity_id
_entity_poly.type
_entity_poly.pdbx_seq_one_letter_code
_entity_poly.pdbx_strand_id
1 'polypeptide(L)'
;MPQNDYRTAAASYAEGLRTLFAPSQESTRSVLRVATEDELADRADSLVAQSATLIGQTAEYLADDDMATRLGAEQSLLAQAAASLRAADGLLAIVDADGGETTRSAGAGRPSAGFDDLLALIDGSLEEIGAQVEPEPEMTRGGANTTPADLIETADDAIRQVVAGVGTFARGTVASLVGLDPALLKQAAGMLGSELSQALTKLGENVTRLVSKAVAFIVQAYDSLLAALGQDAASALRVQAAEWVEKLQQGEALTELADALYQTDDMKLRVAALIEGSGAPGPVLGKTQSDVEALSPSFQSRIKLAGQIRAGLGLLKFIPAAKGPLELATGVLYLALLGYVVVAGADYVDAPRLARIGRVPGVLETIQTGLIPA
;
A
#
# COMPACT_ATOMS: atom_id res chain seq x y z
N MET A 1 9.61 -13.82 16.55
CA MET A 1 10.90 -14.24 15.93
C MET A 1 12.03 -13.32 16.39
N PRO A 2 13.32 -13.71 16.29
CA PRO A 2 14.40 -12.76 16.53
C PRO A 2 14.45 -11.72 15.39
N GLN A 3 14.52 -10.42 15.73
CA GLN A 3 14.64 -9.29 14.78
C GLN A 3 15.72 -9.48 13.69
N ASN A 4 16.76 -10.27 14.00
CA ASN A 4 17.85 -10.59 13.06
C ASN A 4 17.39 -11.35 11.81
N ASP A 5 16.34 -12.18 11.92
CA ASP A 5 15.86 -12.97 10.78
C ASP A 5 15.16 -12.08 9.75
N TYR A 6 14.35 -11.11 10.21
CA TYR A 6 13.69 -10.13 9.35
C TYR A 6 14.71 -9.25 8.60
N ARG A 7 15.65 -8.62 9.33
CA ARG A 7 16.61 -7.70 8.70
C ARG A 7 17.48 -8.40 7.65
N THR A 8 17.82 -9.66 7.90
CA THR A 8 18.59 -10.47 6.93
C THR A 8 17.77 -10.75 5.67
N ALA A 9 16.50 -11.12 5.81
CA ALA A 9 15.62 -11.35 4.66
C ALA A 9 15.33 -10.06 3.87
N ALA A 10 15.08 -8.95 4.58
CA ALA A 10 14.88 -7.62 4.02
C ALA A 10 16.09 -7.17 3.17
N ALA A 11 17.29 -7.21 3.76
CA ALA A 11 18.52 -6.84 3.06
C ALA A 11 18.79 -7.75 1.85
N SER A 12 18.58 -9.05 2.00
CA SER A 12 18.73 -10.01 0.90
C SER A 12 17.76 -9.74 -0.25
N TYR A 13 16.49 -9.43 0.06
CA TYR A 13 15.48 -9.12 -0.94
C TYR A 13 15.76 -7.78 -1.63
N ALA A 14 16.12 -6.74 -0.87
CA ALA A 14 16.49 -5.44 -1.43
C ALA A 14 17.72 -5.55 -2.35
N GLU A 15 18.74 -6.33 -1.98
CA GLU A 15 19.90 -6.56 -2.83
C GLU A 15 19.56 -7.38 -4.08
N GLY A 16 18.70 -8.39 -3.95
CA GLY A 16 18.19 -9.15 -5.08
C GLY A 16 17.43 -8.27 -6.08
N LEU A 17 16.65 -7.29 -5.60
CA LEU A 17 15.98 -6.29 -6.44
C LEU A 17 16.98 -5.38 -7.18
N ARG A 18 18.05 -4.93 -6.50
CA ARG A 18 19.12 -4.11 -7.14
C ARG A 18 19.84 -4.89 -8.24
N THR A 19 20.06 -6.18 -8.02
CA THR A 19 20.84 -7.03 -8.92
C THR A 19 20.01 -7.72 -10.01
N LEU A 20 18.67 -7.70 -9.89
CA LEU A 20 17.76 -8.36 -10.84
C LEU A 20 18.10 -7.99 -12.29
N PHE A 21 18.14 -6.69 -12.59
CA PHE A 21 18.43 -6.18 -13.95
C PHE A 21 19.90 -5.74 -14.14
N ALA A 22 20.78 -6.02 -13.18
CA ALA A 22 22.19 -5.68 -13.30
C ALA A 22 22.89 -6.51 -14.40
N PRO A 23 23.91 -5.96 -15.09
CA PRO A 23 24.71 -6.71 -16.05
C PRO A 23 25.31 -8.00 -15.46
N SER A 24 25.58 -9.00 -16.31
CA SER A 24 26.19 -10.26 -15.85
C SER A 24 27.65 -10.02 -15.39
N GLN A 25 28.04 -10.64 -14.26
CA GLN A 25 29.35 -10.43 -13.63
C GLN A 25 30.54 -10.96 -14.45
N GLU A 26 30.28 -11.80 -15.47
CA GLU A 26 31.31 -12.32 -16.39
C GLU A 26 31.80 -11.30 -17.43
N SER A 27 31.44 -10.02 -17.29
CA SER A 27 31.86 -8.98 -18.22
C SER A 27 33.35 -8.68 -18.08
N THR A 28 34.15 -9.19 -19.04
CA THR A 28 35.53 -8.74 -19.25
C THR A 28 35.55 -7.24 -19.57
N ARG A 29 36.60 -6.53 -19.10
CA ARG A 29 36.78 -5.07 -18.91
C ARG A 29 36.34 -4.08 -20.02
N SER A 30 35.70 -4.48 -21.11
CA SER A 30 35.29 -3.57 -22.19
C SER A 30 33.88 -3.78 -22.74
N VAL A 31 33.11 -4.80 -22.33
CA VAL A 31 31.73 -4.99 -22.82
C VAL A 31 30.80 -5.37 -21.67
N LEU A 32 29.91 -4.45 -21.29
CA LEU A 32 28.81 -4.76 -20.38
C LEU A 32 27.87 -5.75 -21.07
N ARG A 33 27.90 -7.01 -20.65
CA ARG A 33 26.99 -8.04 -21.12
C ARG A 33 25.65 -7.90 -20.41
N VAL A 34 24.60 -7.60 -21.17
CA VAL A 34 23.22 -7.65 -20.68
C VAL A 34 22.91 -9.10 -20.25
N ALA A 35 22.22 -9.26 -19.12
CA ALA A 35 21.80 -10.57 -18.65
C ALA A 35 20.94 -11.27 -19.71
N THR A 36 21.12 -12.59 -19.88
CA THR A 36 20.27 -13.38 -20.77
C THR A 36 18.88 -13.57 -20.15
N GLU A 37 17.87 -13.94 -20.97
CA GLU A 37 16.54 -14.25 -20.46
C GLU A 37 16.57 -15.35 -19.39
N ASP A 38 17.41 -16.38 -19.57
CA ASP A 38 17.56 -17.46 -18.59
C ASP A 38 18.20 -16.96 -17.28
N GLU A 39 19.26 -16.14 -17.36
CA GLU A 39 19.89 -15.54 -16.17
C GLU A 39 18.88 -14.66 -15.40
N LEU A 40 18.07 -13.87 -16.12
CA LEU A 40 17.02 -13.04 -15.53
C LEU A 40 15.92 -13.89 -14.89
N ALA A 41 15.50 -14.96 -15.55
CA ALA A 41 14.49 -15.87 -15.01
C ALA A 41 14.97 -16.57 -13.73
N ASP A 42 16.24 -17.00 -13.67
CA ASP A 42 16.86 -17.62 -12.49
C ASP A 42 16.95 -16.63 -11.31
N ARG A 43 17.38 -15.38 -11.58
CA ARG A 43 17.42 -14.31 -10.57
C ARG A 43 16.03 -13.99 -10.04
N ALA A 44 15.06 -13.86 -10.94
CA ALA A 44 13.67 -13.61 -10.59
C ALA A 44 13.09 -14.75 -9.74
N ASP A 45 13.41 -16.02 -10.04
CA ASP A 45 13.01 -17.16 -9.24
C ASP A 45 13.51 -17.10 -7.79
N SER A 46 14.81 -16.83 -7.62
CA SER A 46 15.38 -16.65 -6.29
C SER A 46 14.71 -15.50 -5.54
N LEU A 47 14.45 -14.40 -6.24
CA LEU A 47 13.88 -13.19 -5.66
C LEU A 47 12.41 -13.39 -5.26
N VAL A 48 11.65 -14.17 -6.04
CA VAL A 48 10.30 -14.59 -5.69
C VAL A 48 10.32 -15.39 -4.37
N ALA A 49 11.21 -16.38 -4.21
CA ALA A 49 11.28 -17.12 -2.95
C ALA A 49 11.64 -16.22 -1.73
N GLN A 50 12.57 -15.28 -1.92
CA GLN A 50 12.96 -14.31 -0.90
C GLN A 50 11.79 -13.40 -0.50
N SER A 51 11.05 -12.88 -1.48
CA SER A 51 9.87 -12.04 -1.27
C SER A 51 8.81 -12.74 -0.42
N ALA A 52 8.47 -14.00 -0.74
CA ALA A 52 7.49 -14.76 0.03
C ALA A 52 7.91 -14.96 1.50
N THR A 53 9.21 -15.20 1.72
CA THR A 53 9.78 -15.31 3.08
C THR A 53 9.65 -13.98 3.82
N LEU A 54 10.00 -12.87 3.17
CA LEU A 54 9.91 -11.53 3.74
C LEU A 54 8.47 -11.14 4.07
N ILE A 55 7.49 -11.45 3.21
CA ILE A 55 6.06 -11.19 3.48
C ILE A 55 5.64 -11.89 4.77
N GLY A 56 5.94 -13.18 4.90
CA GLY A 56 5.60 -13.97 6.07
C GLY A 56 6.19 -13.39 7.35
N GLN A 57 7.49 -13.06 7.33
CA GLN A 57 8.18 -12.47 8.48
C GLN A 57 7.66 -11.07 8.82
N THR A 58 7.41 -10.22 7.83
CA THR A 58 6.91 -8.85 8.05
C THR A 58 5.49 -8.87 8.61
N ALA A 59 4.65 -9.81 8.13
CA ALA A 59 3.27 -9.95 8.60
C ALA A 59 3.17 -10.33 10.08
N GLU A 60 4.17 -10.99 10.67
CA GLU A 60 4.19 -11.28 12.11
C GLU A 60 4.26 -10.00 12.96
N TYR A 61 5.00 -8.98 12.50
CA TYR A 61 5.16 -7.70 13.20
C TYR A 61 3.94 -6.79 13.12
N LEU A 62 2.96 -7.13 12.28
CA LEU A 62 1.69 -6.42 12.26
C LEU A 62 0.92 -6.58 13.59
N ALA A 63 1.16 -7.66 14.33
CA ALA A 63 0.56 -7.91 15.64
C ALA A 63 1.46 -7.52 16.82
N ASP A 64 2.56 -6.78 16.57
CA ASP A 64 3.46 -6.32 17.63
C ASP A 64 2.73 -5.36 18.60
N ASP A 65 3.15 -5.31 19.86
CA ASP A 65 2.59 -4.39 20.87
C ASP A 65 3.03 -2.94 20.59
N ASP A 66 4.23 -2.75 20.04
CA ASP A 66 4.76 -1.44 19.67
C ASP A 66 4.11 -0.91 18.39
N MET A 67 3.56 0.30 18.48
CA MET A 67 2.89 0.95 17.36
C MET A 67 3.85 1.23 16.22
N ALA A 68 5.04 1.79 16.49
CA ALA A 68 5.99 2.12 15.44
C ALA A 68 6.38 0.87 14.64
N THR A 69 6.60 -0.25 15.31
CA THR A 69 6.86 -1.56 14.68
C THR A 69 5.72 -2.01 13.77
N ARG A 70 4.46 -1.93 14.22
CA ARG A 70 3.30 -2.27 13.37
C ARG A 70 3.21 -1.39 12.12
N LEU A 71 3.47 -0.09 12.27
CA LEU A 71 3.45 0.88 11.18
C LEU A 71 4.57 0.62 10.18
N GLY A 72 5.77 0.35 10.67
CA GLY A 72 6.90 -0.04 9.84
C GLY A 72 6.61 -1.30 9.03
N ALA A 73 6.00 -2.30 9.67
CA ALA A 73 5.62 -3.55 9.00
C ALA A 73 4.61 -3.31 7.87
N GLU A 74 3.58 -2.51 8.11
CA GLU A 74 2.60 -2.09 7.10
C GLU A 74 3.28 -1.39 5.92
N GLN A 75 4.17 -0.42 6.19
CA GLN A 75 4.86 0.32 5.15
C GLN A 75 5.85 -0.54 4.35
N SER A 76 6.58 -1.43 5.01
CA SER A 76 7.47 -2.41 4.37
C SER A 76 6.70 -3.33 3.42
N LEU A 77 5.50 -3.80 3.82
CA LEU A 77 4.64 -4.62 2.95
C LEU A 77 4.12 -3.84 1.73
N LEU A 78 3.71 -2.58 1.90
CA LEU A 78 3.31 -1.74 0.76
C LEU A 78 4.49 -1.45 -0.18
N ALA A 79 5.67 -1.19 0.38
CA ALA A 79 6.88 -0.94 -0.38
C ALA A 79 7.30 -2.20 -1.17
N GLN A 80 7.20 -3.37 -0.54
CA GLN A 80 7.41 -4.66 -1.18
C GLN A 80 6.43 -4.89 -2.33
N ALA A 81 5.13 -4.60 -2.14
CA ALA A 81 4.14 -4.70 -3.20
C ALA A 81 4.47 -3.81 -4.40
N ALA A 82 4.85 -2.55 -4.15
CA ALA A 82 5.26 -1.61 -5.20
C ALA A 82 6.53 -2.08 -5.93
N ALA A 83 7.52 -2.60 -5.19
CA ALA A 83 8.77 -3.11 -5.75
C ALA A 83 8.53 -4.37 -6.61
N SER A 84 7.68 -5.30 -6.16
CA SER A 84 7.32 -6.48 -6.95
C SER A 84 6.61 -6.11 -8.26
N LEU A 85 5.69 -5.14 -8.26
CA LEU A 85 5.06 -4.67 -9.49
C LEU A 85 6.07 -4.03 -10.47
N ARG A 86 7.08 -3.32 -9.97
CA ARG A 86 8.15 -2.78 -10.80
C ARG A 86 9.06 -3.87 -11.37
N ALA A 87 9.36 -4.91 -10.58
CA ALA A 87 10.08 -6.07 -11.08
C ALA A 87 9.28 -6.79 -12.18
N ALA A 88 7.97 -6.97 -11.99
CA ALA A 88 7.08 -7.55 -12.99
C ALA A 88 7.08 -6.72 -14.30
N ASP A 89 6.92 -5.41 -14.19
CA ASP A 89 6.94 -4.49 -15.33
C ASP A 89 8.27 -4.58 -16.11
N GLY A 90 9.41 -4.52 -15.41
CA GLY A 90 10.73 -4.62 -16.03
C GLY A 90 10.94 -5.94 -16.78
N LEU A 91 10.48 -7.07 -16.22
CA LEU A 91 10.55 -8.37 -16.89
C LEU A 91 9.66 -8.42 -18.14
N LEU A 92 8.46 -7.86 -18.08
CA LEU A 92 7.53 -7.86 -19.22
C LEU A 92 8.00 -6.92 -20.34
N ALA A 93 8.62 -5.78 -20.00
CA ALA A 93 9.19 -4.87 -20.97
C ALA A 93 10.33 -5.51 -21.79
N ILE A 94 11.12 -6.41 -21.18
CA ILE A 94 12.16 -7.16 -21.88
C ILE A 94 11.56 -8.11 -22.91
N VAL A 95 10.49 -8.82 -22.54
CA VAL A 95 9.79 -9.76 -23.43
C VAL A 95 9.18 -9.03 -24.64
N ASP A 96 8.61 -7.84 -24.43
CA ASP A 96 8.05 -7.04 -25.52
C ASP A 96 9.14 -6.51 -26.48
N ALA A 97 10.31 -6.15 -25.94
CA ALA A 97 11.43 -5.62 -26.72
C ALA A 97 12.09 -6.67 -27.63
N ASP A 98 12.17 -7.94 -27.21
CA ASP A 98 12.77 -9.00 -28.03
C ASP A 98 11.84 -9.46 -29.18
N GLY A 99 10.57 -9.02 -29.20
CA GLY A 99 9.60 -9.27 -30.27
C GLY A 99 9.74 -8.37 -31.51
N GLY A 100 10.60 -7.36 -31.50
CA GLY A 100 10.81 -6.43 -32.61
C GLY A 100 12.27 -6.01 -32.81
N GLU A 101 12.72 -5.84 -34.05
CA GLU A 101 14.06 -5.35 -34.45
C GLU A 101 14.41 -3.92 -33.95
N THR A 102 13.63 -3.35 -33.04
CA THR A 102 13.92 -2.08 -32.39
C THR A 102 15.19 -2.21 -31.55
N THR A 103 16.27 -1.60 -32.04
CA THR A 103 17.50 -1.28 -31.32
C THR A 103 17.24 -1.11 -29.84
N ARG A 104 17.78 -2.02 -29.01
CA ARG A 104 17.82 -1.98 -27.54
C ARG A 104 18.35 -0.62 -27.07
N SER A 105 17.48 0.37 -27.02
CA SER A 105 17.79 1.68 -26.47
C SER A 105 17.97 1.51 -24.97
N ALA A 106 19.07 2.05 -24.46
CA ALA A 106 19.62 1.88 -23.11
C ALA A 106 18.72 2.32 -21.93
N GLY A 107 17.42 2.47 -22.14
CA GLY A 107 16.42 2.84 -21.12
C GLY A 107 15.75 1.65 -20.41
N ALA A 108 15.77 0.44 -20.99
CA ALA A 108 14.98 -0.71 -20.53
C ALA A 108 15.42 -1.35 -19.18
N GLY A 109 16.34 -0.74 -18.44
CA GLY A 109 16.82 -1.27 -17.16
C GLY A 109 17.16 -0.21 -16.12
N ARG A 110 16.81 1.06 -16.35
CA ARG A 110 17.02 2.08 -15.30
C ARG A 110 15.86 1.99 -14.31
N PRO A 111 16.14 1.80 -13.01
CA PRO A 111 15.10 1.89 -12.00
C PRO A 111 14.39 3.24 -12.13
N SER A 112 13.07 3.20 -12.15
CA SER A 112 12.24 4.41 -12.20
C SER A 112 12.50 5.27 -10.95
N ALA A 113 12.28 6.58 -11.08
CA ALA A 113 12.44 7.50 -9.96
C ALA A 113 11.71 7.00 -8.70
N GLY A 114 12.38 7.06 -7.55
CA GLY A 114 11.86 6.59 -6.27
C GLY A 114 11.91 5.07 -6.05
N PHE A 115 12.67 4.30 -6.84
CA PHE A 115 12.91 2.89 -6.50
C PHE A 115 13.82 2.73 -5.29
N ASP A 116 14.83 3.59 -5.17
CA ASP A 116 15.73 3.60 -4.01
C ASP A 116 14.97 3.92 -2.71
N ASP A 117 13.95 4.78 -2.76
CA ASP A 117 13.06 5.05 -1.62
C ASP A 117 12.30 3.79 -1.18
N LEU A 118 11.81 2.99 -2.13
CA LEU A 118 11.15 1.71 -1.85
C LEU A 118 12.12 0.72 -1.20
N LEU A 119 13.35 0.64 -1.72
CA LEU A 119 14.38 -0.23 -1.16
C LEU A 119 14.79 0.21 0.24
N ALA A 120 14.85 1.51 0.51
CA ALA A 120 15.14 2.04 1.84
C ALA A 120 14.04 1.67 2.85
N LEU A 121 12.76 1.70 2.42
CA LEU A 121 11.63 1.25 3.25
C LEU A 121 11.58 -0.27 3.45
N ILE A 122 12.21 -1.06 2.58
CA ILE A 122 12.30 -2.51 2.72
C ILE A 122 13.47 -2.89 3.64
N ASP A 123 14.62 -2.23 3.49
CA ASP A 123 15.89 -2.54 4.16
C ASP A 123 16.03 -1.89 5.56
N GLY A 124 15.22 -0.87 5.84
CA GLY A 124 15.19 -0.18 7.13
C GLY A 124 14.71 -1.06 8.29
N SER A 125 15.02 -0.66 9.53
CA SER A 125 14.36 -1.30 10.68
C SER A 125 12.89 -0.86 10.74
N LEU A 126 12.01 -1.76 11.16
CA LEU A 126 10.56 -1.49 11.22
C LEU A 126 10.28 -0.30 12.16
N GLU A 127 11.00 -0.22 13.27
CA GLU A 127 10.90 0.85 14.24
C GLU A 127 11.28 2.21 13.63
N GLU A 128 12.40 2.28 12.90
CA GLU A 128 12.83 3.53 12.23
C GLU A 128 11.89 3.93 11.11
N ILE A 129 11.37 2.97 10.34
CA ILE A 129 10.41 3.21 9.27
C ILE A 129 9.11 3.77 9.87
N GLY A 130 8.57 3.13 10.91
CA GLY A 130 7.37 3.58 11.60
C GLY A 130 7.52 4.94 12.27
N ALA A 131 8.69 5.21 12.86
CA ALA A 131 8.98 6.49 13.50
C ALA A 131 9.12 7.66 12.51
N GLN A 132 9.51 7.42 11.25
CA GLN A 132 9.54 8.47 10.22
C GLN A 132 8.14 8.97 9.84
N VAL A 133 7.11 8.22 10.19
CA VAL A 133 5.71 8.57 9.94
C VAL A 133 5.16 9.45 11.04
N GLU A 134 5.71 9.35 12.25
CA GLU A 134 5.50 10.37 13.27
C GLU A 134 6.07 11.65 12.69
N PRO A 135 5.25 12.68 12.45
CA PRO A 135 5.80 13.94 12.02
C PRO A 135 6.83 14.36 13.06
N GLU A 136 8.01 14.79 12.60
CA GLU A 136 8.83 15.63 13.45
C GLU A 136 7.89 16.70 14.00
N PRO A 137 7.84 16.92 15.32
CA PRO A 137 7.08 18.02 15.85
C PRO A 137 7.67 19.26 15.22
N GLU A 138 7.09 19.71 14.10
CA GLU A 138 7.15 21.11 13.73
C GLU A 138 6.82 21.83 15.03
N MET A 139 7.59 22.85 15.37
CA MET A 139 7.37 23.64 16.58
C MET A 139 6.06 24.46 16.43
N THR A 140 4.96 23.83 16.04
CA THR A 140 3.66 24.37 15.71
C THR A 140 2.78 24.33 16.96
N ARG A 141 2.51 25.54 17.43
CA ARG A 141 1.21 26.06 17.91
C ARG A 141 0.40 25.29 18.97
N GLY A 142 0.92 24.23 19.60
CA GLY A 142 0.43 23.78 20.90
C GLY A 142 0.77 24.81 21.98
N GLY A 143 0.21 26.02 21.87
CA GLY A 143 0.42 27.08 22.82
C GLY A 143 -0.23 26.72 24.15
N ALA A 144 0.28 27.25 25.25
CA ALA A 144 -0.37 27.13 26.56
C ALA A 144 -1.84 27.63 26.59
N ASN A 145 -2.29 28.28 25.50
CA ASN A 145 -3.60 28.88 25.32
C ASN A 145 -4.51 28.14 24.32
N THR A 146 -4.20 26.90 23.91
CA THR A 146 -5.12 26.10 23.09
C THR A 146 -6.47 25.96 23.79
N THR A 147 -7.55 26.22 23.07
CA THR A 147 -8.93 26.12 23.56
C THR A 147 -9.61 24.84 23.07
N PRO A 148 -10.73 24.42 23.70
CA PRO A 148 -11.55 23.32 23.18
C PRO A 148 -11.96 23.49 21.71
N ALA A 149 -12.28 24.72 21.30
CA ALA A 149 -12.70 25.01 19.93
C ALA A 149 -11.58 24.75 18.91
N ASP A 150 -10.34 25.12 19.25
CA ASP A 150 -9.18 24.90 18.37
C ASP A 150 -8.96 23.40 18.15
N LEU A 151 -9.04 22.59 19.21
CA LEU A 151 -8.89 21.12 19.10
C LEU A 151 -10.03 20.48 18.30
N ILE A 152 -11.27 20.97 18.42
CA ILE A 152 -12.42 20.51 17.62
C ILE A 152 -12.21 20.81 16.13
N GLU A 153 -11.76 22.02 15.80
CA GLU A 153 -11.46 22.43 14.42
C GLU A 153 -10.36 21.55 13.82
N THR A 154 -9.26 21.36 14.55
CA THR A 154 -8.16 20.45 14.15
C THR A 154 -8.66 19.02 13.91
N ALA A 155 -9.53 18.49 14.79
CA ALA A 155 -10.06 17.14 14.62
C ALA A 155 -10.97 17.01 13.38
N ASP A 156 -11.83 18.00 13.14
CA ASP A 156 -12.66 18.04 11.92
C ASP A 156 -11.81 18.15 10.65
N ASP A 157 -10.77 18.98 10.67
CA ASP A 157 -9.81 19.10 9.57
C ASP A 157 -9.09 17.78 9.30
N ALA A 158 -8.61 17.08 10.34
CA ALA A 158 -7.97 15.78 10.18
C ALA A 158 -8.91 14.75 9.54
N ILE A 159 -10.15 14.63 10.04
CA ILE A 159 -11.18 13.75 9.46
C ILE A 159 -11.44 14.11 7.99
N ARG A 160 -11.63 15.40 7.69
CA ARG A 160 -11.88 15.87 6.31
C ARG A 160 -10.70 15.56 5.38
N GLN A 161 -9.46 15.75 5.84
CA GLN A 161 -8.27 15.48 5.04
C GLN A 161 -8.09 13.98 4.75
N VAL A 162 -8.39 13.10 5.72
CA VAL A 162 -8.38 11.64 5.50
C VAL A 162 -9.44 11.25 4.46
N VAL A 163 -10.69 11.70 4.63
CA VAL A 163 -11.78 11.42 3.69
C VAL A 163 -11.47 11.94 2.28
N ALA A 164 -10.94 13.17 2.17
CA ALA A 164 -10.54 13.76 0.89
C ALA A 164 -9.38 12.99 0.23
N GLY A 165 -8.44 12.49 1.04
CA GLY A 165 -7.35 11.61 0.60
C GLY A 165 -7.89 10.32 0.00
N VAL A 166 -8.78 9.61 0.72
CA VAL A 166 -9.46 8.40 0.25
C VAL A 166 -10.21 8.69 -1.06
N GLY A 167 -11.03 9.74 -1.10
CA GLY A 167 -11.81 10.11 -2.28
C GLY A 167 -10.93 10.45 -3.49
N THR A 168 -9.80 11.12 -3.30
CA THR A 168 -8.86 11.46 -4.38
C THR A 168 -8.14 10.22 -4.90
N PHE A 169 -7.63 9.37 -4.00
CA PHE A 169 -7.00 8.11 -4.35
C PHE A 169 -7.97 7.19 -5.09
N ALA A 170 -9.17 7.03 -4.56
CA ALA A 170 -10.19 6.17 -5.12
C ALA A 170 -10.62 6.65 -6.52
N ARG A 171 -10.81 7.96 -6.73
CA ARG A 171 -11.10 8.51 -8.07
C ARG A 171 -9.97 8.20 -9.06
N GLY A 172 -8.71 8.36 -8.65
CA GLY A 172 -7.56 8.00 -9.49
C GLY A 172 -7.51 6.50 -9.81
N THR A 173 -7.90 5.65 -8.86
CA THR A 173 -7.98 4.20 -9.02
C THR A 173 -9.12 3.81 -9.96
N VAL A 174 -10.33 4.35 -9.76
CA VAL A 174 -11.48 4.12 -10.66
C VAL A 174 -11.19 4.62 -12.06
N ALA A 175 -10.60 5.80 -12.23
CA ALA A 175 -10.18 6.30 -13.54
C ALA A 175 -9.17 5.36 -14.22
N SER A 176 -8.36 4.64 -13.43
CA SER A 176 -7.49 3.59 -13.96
C SER A 176 -8.29 2.35 -14.36
N LEU A 177 -9.35 2.00 -13.62
CA LEU A 177 -10.25 0.89 -13.96
C LEU A 177 -11.13 1.16 -15.19
N VAL A 178 -11.39 2.44 -15.53
CA VAL A 178 -12.12 2.82 -16.75
C VAL A 178 -11.39 2.28 -17.97
N GLY A 179 -11.98 1.27 -18.61
CA GLY A 179 -11.37 0.52 -19.72
C GLY A 179 -11.35 -0.99 -19.48
N LEU A 180 -11.45 -1.43 -18.22
CA LEU A 180 -11.75 -2.81 -17.89
C LEU A 180 -13.24 -3.09 -18.06
N ASP A 181 -13.57 -4.29 -18.54
CA ASP A 181 -14.95 -4.76 -18.67
C ASP A 181 -15.62 -4.79 -17.28
N PRO A 182 -16.79 -4.16 -17.09
CA PRO A 182 -17.58 -4.28 -15.86
C PRO A 182 -17.78 -5.72 -15.37
N ALA A 183 -17.93 -6.68 -16.30
CA ALA A 183 -18.02 -8.10 -15.97
C ALA A 183 -16.72 -8.64 -15.37
N LEU A 184 -15.55 -8.21 -15.88
CA LEU A 184 -14.25 -8.54 -15.32
C LEU A 184 -14.06 -7.93 -13.93
N LEU A 185 -14.55 -6.71 -13.68
CA LEU A 185 -14.48 -6.11 -12.34
C LEU A 185 -15.34 -6.88 -11.33
N LYS A 186 -16.53 -7.33 -11.74
CA LYS A 186 -17.38 -8.18 -10.91
C LYS A 186 -16.74 -9.55 -10.64
N GLN A 187 -16.12 -10.14 -11.66
CA GLN A 187 -15.35 -11.37 -11.50
C GLN A 187 -14.15 -11.17 -10.57
N ALA A 188 -13.41 -10.07 -10.72
CA ALA A 188 -12.29 -9.71 -9.87
C ALA A 188 -12.71 -9.53 -8.41
N ALA A 189 -13.84 -8.88 -8.16
CA ALA A 189 -14.39 -8.74 -6.80
C ALA A 189 -14.67 -10.11 -6.16
N GLY A 190 -15.18 -11.07 -6.94
CA GLY A 190 -15.38 -12.45 -6.49
C GLY A 190 -14.07 -13.21 -6.22
N MET A 191 -12.99 -12.84 -6.92
CA MET A 191 -11.68 -13.52 -6.87
C MET A 191 -10.70 -12.92 -5.87
N LEU A 192 -11.13 -11.99 -5.00
CA LEU A 192 -10.33 -11.50 -3.88
C LEU A 192 -10.05 -12.66 -2.92
N GLY A 193 -9.13 -13.58 -3.21
CA GLY A 193 -8.83 -14.74 -2.39
C GLY A 193 -7.80 -15.66 -3.03
N SER A 194 -7.75 -16.92 -2.58
CA SER A 194 -6.80 -17.93 -3.09
C SER A 194 -6.98 -18.24 -4.58
N GLU A 195 -8.13 -17.89 -5.15
CA GLU A 195 -8.51 -18.15 -6.54
C GLU A 195 -7.64 -17.37 -7.54
N LEU A 196 -7.16 -16.18 -7.17
CA LEU A 196 -6.26 -15.39 -8.02
C LEU A 196 -4.94 -16.13 -8.26
N SER A 197 -4.33 -16.67 -7.21
CA SER A 197 -3.06 -17.41 -7.32
C SER A 197 -3.18 -18.61 -8.26
N GLN A 198 -4.32 -19.33 -8.21
CA GLN A 198 -4.58 -20.47 -9.08
C GLN A 198 -4.80 -20.05 -10.53
N ALA A 199 -5.54 -18.95 -10.77
CA ALA A 199 -5.76 -18.41 -12.10
C ALA A 199 -4.46 -17.95 -12.75
N LEU A 200 -3.60 -17.27 -11.97
CA LEU A 200 -2.30 -16.79 -12.43
C LEU A 200 -1.29 -17.92 -12.62
N THR A 201 -1.32 -18.96 -11.78
CA THR A 201 -0.45 -20.14 -11.97
C THR A 201 -0.72 -20.83 -13.30
N LYS A 202 -2.00 -21.01 -13.67
CA LYS A 202 -2.39 -21.58 -14.97
C LYS A 202 -1.97 -20.72 -16.17
N LEU A 203 -1.93 -19.39 -15.99
CA LEU A 203 -1.38 -18.50 -17.01
C LEU A 203 0.13 -18.76 -17.18
N GLY A 204 0.85 -18.91 -16.06
CA GLY A 204 2.28 -19.19 -16.03
C GLY A 204 2.73 -20.44 -16.78
N GLU A 205 1.85 -21.44 -16.94
CA GLU A 205 2.14 -22.70 -17.64
C GLU A 205 2.25 -22.56 -19.17
N ASN A 206 1.63 -21.53 -19.76
CA ASN A 206 1.52 -21.37 -21.22
C ASN A 206 2.31 -20.18 -21.78
N VAL A 207 3.11 -19.52 -20.95
CA VAL A 207 3.85 -18.30 -21.29
C VAL A 207 5.36 -18.52 -21.20
N THR A 208 6.16 -17.55 -21.65
CA THR A 208 7.62 -17.61 -21.50
C THR A 208 8.00 -17.61 -20.01
N ARG A 209 9.21 -18.11 -19.66
CA ARG A 209 9.69 -18.11 -18.27
C ARG A 209 9.62 -16.73 -17.65
N LEU A 210 10.04 -15.68 -18.36
CA LEU A 210 10.02 -14.30 -17.84
C LEU A 210 8.61 -13.80 -17.56
N VAL A 211 7.64 -14.06 -18.44
CA VAL A 211 6.24 -13.70 -18.18
C VAL A 211 5.71 -14.45 -16.96
N SER A 212 6.03 -15.75 -16.82
CA SER A 212 5.68 -16.53 -15.63
C SER A 212 6.26 -15.92 -14.34
N LYS A 213 7.51 -15.41 -14.37
CA LYS A 213 8.12 -14.73 -13.21
C LYS A 213 7.49 -13.37 -12.93
N ALA A 214 7.15 -12.61 -13.96
CA ALA A 214 6.43 -11.36 -13.78
C ALA A 214 5.06 -11.60 -13.13
N VAL A 215 4.35 -12.64 -13.54
CA VAL A 215 3.10 -13.08 -12.92
C VAL A 215 3.31 -13.47 -11.45
N ALA A 216 4.40 -14.16 -11.12
CA ALA A 216 4.74 -14.49 -9.73
C ALA A 216 4.95 -13.22 -8.88
N PHE A 217 5.62 -12.19 -9.40
CA PHE A 217 5.76 -10.91 -8.70
C PHE A 217 4.42 -10.17 -8.53
N ILE A 218 3.48 -10.29 -9.48
CA ILE A 218 2.13 -9.74 -9.35
C ILE A 218 1.36 -10.44 -8.21
N VAL A 219 1.50 -11.77 -8.10
CA VAL A 219 0.95 -12.53 -6.95
C VAL A 219 1.57 -12.03 -5.64
N GLN A 220 2.88 -11.77 -5.59
CA GLN A 220 3.53 -11.27 -4.39
C GLN A 220 3.10 -9.87 -3.99
N ALA A 221 2.85 -9.01 -4.96
CA ALA A 221 2.28 -7.70 -4.69
C ALA A 221 0.88 -7.82 -4.06
N TYR A 222 0.09 -8.79 -4.54
CA TYR A 222 -1.22 -9.09 -3.98
C TYR A 222 -1.11 -9.64 -2.55
N ASP A 223 -0.24 -10.62 -2.31
CA ASP A 223 -0.04 -11.23 -1.01
C ASP A 223 0.50 -10.21 0.02
N SER A 224 1.42 -9.34 -0.39
CA SER A 224 1.94 -8.26 0.46
C SER A 224 0.83 -7.28 0.86
N LEU A 225 -0.04 -6.91 -0.09
CA LEU A 225 -1.16 -6.01 0.16
C LEU A 225 -2.22 -6.64 1.08
N LEU A 226 -2.53 -7.93 0.88
CA LEU A 226 -3.42 -8.67 1.77
C LEU A 226 -2.82 -8.80 3.18
N ALA A 227 -1.51 -9.04 3.28
CA ALA A 227 -0.82 -9.08 4.55
C ALA A 227 -0.94 -7.73 5.27
N ALA A 228 -0.68 -6.62 4.58
CA ALA A 228 -0.79 -5.27 5.14
C ALA A 228 -2.21 -4.99 5.68
N LEU A 229 -3.23 -5.41 4.92
CA LEU A 229 -4.64 -5.31 5.31
C LEU A 229 -4.96 -6.16 6.55
N GLY A 230 -4.35 -7.32 6.69
CA GLY A 230 -4.68 -8.31 7.72
C GLY A 230 -5.89 -9.19 7.36
N GLN A 231 -6.01 -10.34 8.02
CA GLN A 231 -6.99 -11.38 7.67
C GLN A 231 -8.45 -10.93 7.81
N ASP A 232 -8.77 -10.18 8.87
CA ASP A 232 -10.14 -9.74 9.16
C ASP A 232 -10.62 -8.71 8.13
N ALA A 233 -9.83 -7.67 7.89
CA ALA A 233 -10.14 -6.65 6.90
C ALA A 233 -10.12 -7.22 5.47
N ALA A 234 -9.24 -8.17 5.14
CA ALA A 234 -9.29 -8.89 3.86
C ALA A 234 -10.60 -9.66 3.68
N SER A 235 -11.10 -10.27 4.75
CA SER A 235 -12.36 -11.02 4.72
C SER A 235 -13.57 -10.09 4.61
N ALA A 236 -13.56 -8.96 5.33
CA ALA A 236 -14.57 -7.91 5.17
C ALA A 236 -14.57 -7.33 3.75
N LEU A 237 -13.39 -7.07 3.19
CA LEU A 237 -13.23 -6.53 1.85
C LEU A 237 -13.81 -7.45 0.78
N ARG A 238 -13.66 -8.77 0.90
CA ARG A 238 -14.28 -9.75 -0.02
C ARG A 238 -15.79 -9.59 -0.12
N VAL A 239 -16.43 -9.35 1.01
CA VAL A 239 -17.89 -9.19 1.09
C VAL A 239 -18.31 -7.83 0.52
N GLN A 240 -17.55 -6.77 0.84
CA GLN A 240 -17.94 -5.39 0.51
C GLN A 240 -17.52 -4.92 -0.89
N ALA A 241 -16.46 -5.50 -1.46
CA ALA A 241 -15.91 -5.05 -2.74
C ALA A 241 -16.93 -5.12 -3.89
N ALA A 242 -17.77 -6.16 -3.93
CA ALA A 242 -18.81 -6.28 -4.95
C ALA A 242 -19.87 -5.16 -4.84
N GLU A 243 -20.29 -4.82 -3.62
CA GLU A 243 -21.23 -3.73 -3.37
C GLU A 243 -20.62 -2.37 -3.77
N TRP A 244 -19.35 -2.15 -3.42
CA TRP A 244 -18.66 -0.91 -3.79
C TRP A 244 -18.51 -0.79 -5.30
N VAL A 245 -18.15 -1.86 -6.01
CA VAL A 245 -18.08 -1.85 -7.48
C VAL A 245 -19.44 -1.49 -8.08
N GLU A 246 -20.53 -2.02 -7.55
CA GLU A 246 -21.88 -1.70 -8.02
C GLU A 246 -22.22 -0.22 -7.81
N LYS A 247 -22.00 0.32 -6.61
CA LYS A 247 -22.21 1.75 -6.32
C LYS A 247 -21.38 2.67 -7.21
N LEU A 248 -20.13 2.29 -7.48
CA LEU A 248 -19.25 3.02 -8.38
C LEU A 248 -19.73 3.01 -9.83
N GLN A 249 -20.27 1.88 -10.29
CA GLN A 249 -20.87 1.79 -11.63
C GLN A 249 -22.14 2.63 -11.74
N GLN A 250 -22.87 2.85 -10.63
CA GLN A 250 -24.03 3.72 -10.56
C GLN A 250 -23.66 5.22 -10.50
N GLY A 251 -22.37 5.54 -10.44
CA GLY A 251 -21.88 6.92 -10.43
C GLY A 251 -21.93 7.60 -9.07
N GLU A 252 -22.11 6.85 -7.99
CA GLU A 252 -22.04 7.38 -6.63
C GLU A 252 -20.64 7.97 -6.38
N ALA A 253 -20.59 9.17 -5.78
CA ALA A 253 -19.32 9.81 -5.51
C ALA A 253 -18.57 9.04 -4.43
N LEU A 254 -17.33 8.63 -4.71
CA LEU A 254 -16.49 7.90 -3.76
C LEU A 254 -16.30 8.61 -2.41
N THR A 255 -16.32 9.94 -2.41
CA THR A 255 -16.26 10.73 -1.19
C THR A 255 -17.53 10.54 -0.36
N GLU A 256 -18.72 10.50 -0.98
CA GLU A 256 -19.98 10.25 -0.29
C GLU A 256 -20.04 8.82 0.26
N LEU A 257 -19.54 7.84 -0.51
CA LEU A 257 -19.41 6.47 -0.03
C LEU A 257 -18.48 6.38 1.18
N ALA A 258 -17.28 6.99 1.12
CA ALA A 258 -16.34 7.00 2.23
C ALA A 258 -16.94 7.69 3.47
N ASP A 259 -17.61 8.83 3.27
CA ASP A 259 -18.27 9.59 4.33
C ASP A 259 -19.36 8.77 5.04
N ALA A 260 -20.22 8.10 4.25
CA ALA A 260 -21.26 7.22 4.75
C ALA A 260 -20.70 5.97 5.47
N LEU A 261 -19.61 5.41 4.96
CA LEU A 261 -18.93 4.26 5.59
C LEU A 261 -18.28 4.66 6.92
N TYR A 262 -17.71 5.85 7.00
CA TYR A 262 -17.00 6.33 8.20
C TYR A 262 -17.91 6.94 9.25
N GLN A 263 -19.12 7.37 8.87
CA GLN A 263 -20.04 8.11 9.74
C GLN A 263 -19.38 9.38 10.30
N THR A 264 -18.78 10.18 9.43
CA THR A 264 -17.93 11.31 9.87
C THR A 264 -18.71 12.34 10.70
N ASP A 265 -19.98 12.60 10.38
CA ASP A 265 -20.83 13.50 11.15
C ASP A 265 -21.03 13.02 12.60
N ASP A 266 -21.38 11.74 12.78
CA ASP A 266 -21.51 11.13 14.11
C ASP A 266 -20.17 11.17 14.86
N MET A 267 -19.06 10.96 14.15
CA MET A 267 -17.72 11.01 14.75
C MET A 267 -17.37 12.42 15.24
N LYS A 268 -17.61 13.45 14.42
CA LYS A 268 -17.38 14.86 14.79
C LYS A 268 -18.16 15.26 16.02
N LEU A 269 -19.43 14.86 16.11
CA LEU A 269 -20.27 15.12 17.29
C LEU A 269 -19.72 14.45 18.55
N ARG A 270 -19.26 13.19 18.44
CA ARG A 270 -18.67 12.46 19.57
C ARG A 270 -17.35 13.09 20.03
N VAL A 271 -16.50 13.49 19.09
CA VAL A 271 -15.24 14.18 19.38
C VAL A 271 -15.49 15.52 20.06
N ALA A 272 -16.41 16.34 19.53
CA ALA A 272 -16.75 17.62 20.13
C ALA A 272 -17.27 17.47 21.57
N ALA A 273 -18.22 16.54 21.80
CA ALA A 273 -18.75 16.27 23.12
C ALA A 273 -17.67 15.80 24.13
N LEU A 274 -16.72 14.99 23.66
CA LEU A 274 -15.60 14.53 24.48
C LEU A 274 -14.66 15.68 24.89
N ILE A 275 -14.29 16.54 23.93
CA ILE A 275 -13.39 17.67 24.17
C ILE A 275 -14.05 18.67 25.13
N GLU A 276 -15.30 19.07 24.85
CA GLU A 276 -16.06 20.02 25.67
C GLU A 276 -16.28 19.50 27.10
N GLY A 277 -16.51 18.19 27.26
CA GLY A 277 -16.72 17.54 28.55
C GLY A 277 -15.44 17.31 29.36
N SER A 278 -14.25 17.44 28.76
CA SER A 278 -12.99 17.06 29.41
C SER A 278 -12.54 18.00 30.52
N GLY A 279 -12.80 19.31 30.37
CA GLY A 279 -12.24 20.34 31.25
C GLY A 279 -10.70 20.37 31.28
N ALA A 280 -10.03 19.78 30.28
CA ALA A 280 -8.57 19.68 30.24
C ALA A 280 -7.91 21.07 30.11
N PRO A 281 -6.75 21.29 30.74
CA PRO A 281 -6.07 22.58 30.67
C PRO A 281 -5.43 22.80 29.28
N GLY A 282 -5.25 24.06 28.90
CA GLY A 282 -4.74 24.47 27.59
C GLY A 282 -3.47 23.74 27.11
N PRO A 283 -2.44 23.51 27.95
CA PRO A 283 -1.26 22.74 27.54
C PRO A 283 -1.55 21.28 27.17
N VAL A 284 -2.52 20.63 27.82
CA VAL A 284 -2.95 19.27 27.49
C VAL A 284 -3.71 19.28 26.17
N LEU A 285 -4.61 20.24 25.98
CA LEU A 285 -5.31 20.45 24.71
C LEU A 285 -4.33 20.69 23.55
N GLY A 286 -3.33 21.54 23.76
CA GLY A 286 -2.32 21.86 22.75
C GLY A 286 -1.45 20.67 22.36
N LYS A 287 -1.10 19.79 23.32
CA LYS A 287 -0.40 18.53 23.00
C LYS A 287 -1.29 17.60 22.18
N THR A 288 -2.52 17.35 22.65
CA THR A 288 -3.48 16.49 21.94
C THR A 288 -3.79 17.03 20.54
N GLN A 289 -3.82 18.35 20.37
CA GLN A 289 -3.97 18.99 19.06
C GLN A 289 -2.84 18.60 18.12
N SER A 290 -1.58 18.70 18.55
CA SER A 290 -0.43 18.28 17.74
C SER A 290 -0.49 16.79 17.38
N ASP A 291 -0.89 15.93 18.32
CA ASP A 291 -1.03 14.50 18.08
C ASP A 291 -2.14 14.19 17.04
N VAL A 292 -3.24 14.96 17.03
CA VAL A 292 -4.30 14.83 16.01
C VAL A 292 -3.87 15.40 14.66
N GLU A 293 -3.15 16.53 14.63
CA GLU A 293 -2.60 17.12 13.39
C GLU A 293 -1.65 16.15 12.67
N ALA A 294 -0.94 15.32 13.44
CA ALA A 294 -0.02 14.32 12.93
C ALA A 294 -0.67 13.17 12.12
N LEU A 295 -1.96 12.90 12.38
CA LEU A 295 -2.69 11.80 11.75
C LEU A 295 -2.81 11.99 10.22
N SER A 296 -3.07 13.22 9.77
CA SER A 296 -3.25 13.51 8.34
C SER A 296 -1.98 13.27 7.50
N PRO A 297 -0.80 13.87 7.78
CA PRO A 297 0.41 13.61 7.01
C PRO A 297 0.84 12.14 7.07
N SER A 298 0.65 11.48 8.23
CA SER A 298 0.86 10.04 8.38
C SER A 298 0.02 9.24 7.39
N PHE A 299 -1.27 9.55 7.27
CA PHE A 299 -2.16 8.91 6.30
C PHE A 299 -1.77 9.23 4.84
N GLN A 300 -1.38 10.47 4.54
CA GLN A 300 -0.93 10.86 3.19
C GLN A 300 0.32 10.09 2.75
N SER A 301 1.23 9.78 3.66
CA SER A 301 2.40 8.94 3.38
C SER A 301 1.99 7.54 2.88
N ARG A 302 0.95 6.94 3.48
CA ARG A 302 0.40 5.66 3.02
C ARG A 302 -0.29 5.77 1.67
N ILE A 303 -1.04 6.84 1.44
CA ILE A 303 -1.65 7.11 0.14
C ILE A 303 -0.57 7.25 -0.94
N LYS A 304 0.58 7.85 -0.63
CA LYS A 304 1.71 7.97 -1.56
C LYS A 304 2.25 6.59 -1.96
N LEU A 305 2.46 5.68 -1.00
CA LEU A 305 2.89 4.30 -1.27
C LEU A 305 1.84 3.53 -2.08
N ALA A 306 0.56 3.61 -1.69
CA ALA A 306 -0.53 3.04 -2.46
C ALA A 306 -0.58 3.62 -3.89
N GLY A 307 -0.24 4.91 -4.06
CA GLY A 307 -0.11 5.57 -5.35
C GLY A 307 1.00 4.98 -6.22
N GLN A 308 2.10 4.54 -5.63
CA GLN A 308 3.18 3.86 -6.34
C GLN A 308 2.78 2.45 -6.78
N ILE A 309 2.04 1.70 -5.94
CA ILE A 309 1.44 0.41 -6.32
C ILE A 309 0.49 0.63 -7.51
N ARG A 310 -0.43 1.60 -7.40
CA ARG A 310 -1.37 1.97 -8.46
C ARG A 310 -0.65 2.32 -9.76
N ALA A 311 0.45 3.07 -9.69
CA ALA A 311 1.26 3.43 -10.85
C ALA A 311 1.86 2.18 -11.51
N GLY A 312 2.43 1.25 -10.72
CA GLY A 312 2.92 -0.03 -11.21
C GLY A 312 1.84 -0.85 -11.93
N LEU A 313 0.63 -0.94 -11.36
CA LEU A 313 -0.52 -1.58 -12.02
C LEU A 313 -0.95 -0.87 -13.31
N GLY A 314 -0.71 0.44 -13.43
CA GLY A 314 -1.00 1.21 -14.63
C GLY A 314 -0.11 0.79 -15.80
N LEU A 315 1.16 0.48 -15.53
CA LEU A 315 2.13 0.06 -16.53
C LEU A 315 1.78 -1.32 -17.13
N LEU A 316 1.26 -2.23 -16.29
CA LEU A 316 0.86 -3.58 -16.72
C LEU A 316 -0.18 -3.61 -17.86
N LYS A 317 -0.98 -2.55 -18.02
CA LYS A 317 -2.02 -2.44 -19.05
C LYS A 317 -1.47 -2.27 -20.47
N PHE A 318 -0.23 -1.81 -20.60
CA PHE A 318 0.34 -1.52 -21.91
C PHE A 318 0.95 -2.75 -22.58
N ILE A 319 0.95 -3.90 -21.91
CA ILE A 319 1.59 -5.12 -22.40
C ILE A 319 0.55 -5.96 -23.17
N PRO A 320 0.61 -6.02 -24.52
CA PRO A 320 -0.41 -6.68 -25.32
C PRO A 320 -0.48 -8.19 -25.08
N ALA A 321 0.66 -8.80 -24.74
CA ALA A 321 0.79 -10.23 -24.43
C ALA A 321 0.01 -10.66 -23.17
N ALA A 322 -0.52 -9.71 -22.42
CA ALA A 322 -1.11 -9.94 -21.10
C ALA A 322 -2.66 -9.87 -21.05
N LYS A 323 -3.35 -9.71 -22.18
CA LYS A 323 -4.82 -9.62 -22.18
C LYS A 323 -5.49 -10.86 -21.56
N GLY A 324 -6.64 -10.69 -20.92
CA GLY A 324 -7.37 -11.76 -20.24
C GLY A 324 -6.95 -11.95 -18.77
N PRO A 325 -6.23 -13.03 -18.39
CA PRO A 325 -5.98 -13.31 -16.96
C PRO A 325 -5.16 -12.23 -16.24
N LEU A 326 -4.27 -11.49 -16.92
CA LEU A 326 -3.56 -10.37 -16.27
C LEU A 326 -4.46 -9.15 -16.05
N GLU A 327 -5.40 -8.88 -16.97
CA GLU A 327 -6.41 -7.82 -16.79
C GLU A 327 -7.28 -8.10 -15.56
N LEU A 328 -7.66 -9.38 -15.39
CA LEU A 328 -8.39 -9.84 -14.21
C LEU A 328 -7.56 -9.66 -12.93
N ALA A 329 -6.30 -10.12 -12.91
CA ALA A 329 -5.40 -9.94 -11.78
C ALA A 329 -5.16 -8.48 -11.42
N THR A 330 -5.00 -7.63 -12.44
CA THR A 330 -4.88 -6.19 -12.31
C THR A 330 -6.15 -5.59 -11.68
N GLY A 331 -7.33 -6.04 -12.12
CA GLY A 331 -8.61 -5.68 -11.50
C GLY A 331 -8.68 -6.07 -10.03
N VAL A 332 -8.29 -7.30 -9.67
CA VAL A 332 -8.25 -7.77 -8.28
C VAL A 332 -7.32 -6.90 -7.44
N LEU A 333 -6.13 -6.58 -7.94
CA LEU A 333 -5.16 -5.73 -7.25
C LEU A 333 -5.65 -4.30 -7.05
N TYR A 334 -6.31 -3.69 -8.04
CA TYR A 334 -6.92 -2.37 -7.86
C TYR A 334 -8.04 -2.38 -6.81
N LEU A 335 -8.87 -3.43 -6.77
CA LEU A 335 -9.92 -3.57 -5.75
C LEU A 335 -9.33 -3.80 -4.35
N ALA A 336 -8.31 -4.64 -4.25
CA ALA A 336 -7.57 -4.85 -3.01
C ALA A 336 -6.95 -3.55 -2.50
N LEU A 337 -6.37 -2.75 -3.42
CA LEU A 337 -5.71 -1.50 -3.10
C LEU A 337 -6.69 -0.40 -2.70
N LEU A 338 -7.84 -0.33 -3.38
CA LEU A 338 -8.94 0.55 -2.99
C LEU A 338 -9.44 0.19 -1.60
N GLY A 339 -9.66 -1.10 -1.34
CA GLY A 339 -10.06 -1.59 -0.04
C GLY A 339 -9.07 -1.27 1.06
N TYR A 340 -7.78 -1.47 0.80
CA TYR A 340 -6.73 -1.07 1.73
C TYR A 340 -6.82 0.41 2.09
N VAL A 341 -6.94 1.32 1.12
CA VAL A 341 -7.01 2.76 1.42
C VAL A 341 -8.30 3.12 2.18
N VAL A 342 -9.43 2.49 1.87
CA VAL A 342 -10.69 2.71 2.59
C VAL A 342 -10.60 2.20 4.04
N VAL A 343 -10.04 1.02 4.27
CA VAL A 343 -9.92 0.47 5.62
C VAL A 343 -8.84 1.21 6.42
N ALA A 344 -7.71 1.55 5.79
CA ALA A 344 -6.69 2.39 6.44
C ALA A 344 -7.30 3.74 6.85
N GLY A 345 -8.05 4.41 5.97
CA GLY A 345 -8.75 5.65 6.33
C GLY A 345 -9.74 5.48 7.47
N ALA A 346 -10.38 4.32 7.58
CA ALA A 346 -11.30 3.97 8.66
C ALA A 346 -10.59 3.93 10.03
N ASP A 347 -9.34 3.43 10.09
CA ASP A 347 -8.51 3.45 11.30
C ASP A 347 -8.25 4.90 11.75
N TYR A 348 -7.82 5.78 10.84
CA TYR A 348 -7.49 7.17 11.18
C TYR A 348 -8.68 7.99 11.68
N VAL A 349 -9.90 7.66 11.26
CA VAL A 349 -11.12 8.37 11.69
C VAL A 349 -11.92 7.63 12.76
N ASP A 350 -11.44 6.49 13.25
CA ASP A 350 -12.14 5.61 14.20
C ASP A 350 -13.55 5.16 13.74
N ALA A 351 -13.70 4.86 12.45
CA ALA A 351 -15.00 4.51 11.87
C ALA A 351 -15.61 3.26 12.58
N PRO A 352 -16.81 3.36 13.16
CA PRO A 352 -17.38 2.30 13.99
C PRO A 352 -17.97 1.13 13.19
N ARG A 353 -18.26 1.33 11.89
CA ARG A 353 -18.93 0.34 11.03
C ARG A 353 -17.99 -0.54 10.22
N LEU A 354 -16.72 -0.17 10.15
CA LEU A 354 -15.73 -0.91 9.40
C LEU A 354 -14.87 -1.73 10.35
N ALA A 355 -14.43 -2.90 9.89
CA ALA A 355 -13.41 -3.66 10.58
C ALA A 355 -12.13 -2.81 10.57
N ARG A 356 -11.74 -2.31 11.74
CA ARG A 356 -10.48 -1.59 11.91
C ARG A 356 -9.33 -2.59 11.78
N ILE A 357 -8.25 -2.18 11.12
CA ILE A 357 -6.99 -2.93 11.12
C ILE A 357 -6.32 -2.74 12.49
N GLY A 358 -6.56 -1.59 13.13
CA GLY A 358 -6.00 -1.26 14.44
C GLY A 358 -4.51 -0.95 14.38
N ARG A 359 -4.04 -0.35 13.27
CA ARG A 359 -2.62 0.00 13.11
C ARG A 359 -2.25 1.29 13.81
N VAL A 360 -3.15 2.28 13.79
CA VAL A 360 -2.95 3.63 14.32
C VAL A 360 -4.12 3.98 15.22
N PRO A 361 -3.89 4.71 16.33
CA PRO A 361 -4.99 5.37 17.02
C PRO A 361 -5.64 6.40 16.09
N GLY A 362 -6.96 6.30 15.89
CA GLY A 362 -7.66 7.31 15.11
C GLY A 362 -7.83 8.63 15.87
N VAL A 363 -8.54 9.58 15.26
CA VAL A 363 -8.81 10.90 15.84
C VAL A 363 -9.48 10.79 17.21
N LEU A 364 -10.50 9.93 17.37
CA LEU A 364 -11.22 9.80 18.63
C LEU A 364 -10.33 9.15 19.70
N GLU A 365 -9.62 8.07 19.36
CA GLU A 365 -8.75 7.35 20.29
C GLU A 365 -7.58 8.23 20.77
N THR A 366 -6.99 9.00 19.85
CA THR A 366 -5.94 9.99 20.15
C THR A 366 -6.45 11.05 21.13
N ILE A 367 -7.65 11.58 20.91
CA ILE A 367 -8.26 12.58 21.79
C ILE A 367 -8.62 11.97 23.16
N GLN A 368 -9.19 10.77 23.19
CA GLN A 368 -9.50 10.08 24.44
C GLN A 368 -8.25 9.88 25.29
N THR A 369 -7.17 9.41 24.67
CA THR A 369 -5.90 9.14 25.37
C THR A 369 -5.23 10.43 25.82
N GLY A 370 -5.21 11.46 24.96
CA GLY A 370 -4.54 12.73 25.25
C GLY A 370 -5.25 13.57 26.33
N LEU A 371 -6.57 13.44 26.48
CA LEU A 371 -7.34 14.19 27.47
C LEU A 371 -7.40 13.54 28.86
N ILE A 372 -7.03 12.26 28.99
CA ILE A 372 -6.95 11.58 30.29
C ILE A 372 -5.67 12.05 31.00
N PRO A 373 -5.76 12.65 32.21
CA PRO A 373 -4.57 12.99 32.98
C PRO A 373 -3.84 11.70 33.37
N ALA A 374 -2.55 11.64 33.02
CA ALA A 374 -1.64 10.55 33.37
C ALA A 374 -1.42 10.40 34.88
#